data_AF-A0A662VLU7-F1
#
_entry.id   AF-A0A662VLU7-F1
#
_cell.length_a   1.000
_cell.length_b   1.000
_cell.length_c   1.000
_cell.angle_alpha   90.00
_cell.angle_beta   90.00
_cell.angle_gamma   90.00
#
_symmetry.space_group_name_H-M   'P 1'
#
loop_
_entity.id
_entity.type
_entity.pdbx_description
1 polymer ?
#
loop_
_entity_poly.entity_id
_entity_poly.type
_entity_poly.pdbx_seq_one_letter_code
_entity_poly.pdbx_strand_id
1 'polypeptide(L)'
;MDGVRRREVARRIFAKEFNDSTQVLREGGDKSPVYILTPLGLRCNRIFVIGALLEKEETRPDSGIWRIRVADPTGVFIGYVGKFQPEALESLLEIEPP
;
A
#
# COMPACT_ATOMS: atom_id res chain seq x y z
N MET A 1 22.35 -9.92 -16.66
CA MET A 1 21.10 -10.30 -17.34
C MET A 1 19.97 -9.55 -16.66
N ASP A 2 19.51 -8.46 -17.26
CA ASP A 2 18.33 -7.74 -16.79
C ASP A 2 17.10 -8.62 -17.04
N GLY A 3 16.80 -9.49 -16.07
CA GLY A 3 15.57 -10.26 -16.06
C GLY A 3 14.41 -9.28 -16.10
N VAL A 4 13.54 -9.43 -17.09
CA VAL A 4 12.27 -8.68 -17.20
C VAL A 4 11.64 -8.67 -15.81
N ARG A 5 11.57 -7.48 -15.18
CA ARG A 5 10.92 -7.30 -13.88
C ARG A 5 9.43 -7.53 -14.06
N ARG A 6 9.03 -8.79 -13.97
CA ARG A 6 7.64 -9.19 -14.10
C ARG A 6 6.89 -8.65 -12.88
N ARG A 7 5.76 -8.00 -13.14
CA ARG A 7 4.86 -7.52 -12.08
C ARG A 7 4.48 -8.70 -11.18
N GLU A 8 4.80 -8.59 -9.89
CA GLU A 8 4.46 -9.62 -8.90
C GLU A 8 2.97 -9.59 -8.55
N VAL A 9 2.47 -10.77 -8.21
CA VAL A 9 1.10 -10.98 -7.71
C VAL A 9 0.97 -10.29 -6.36
N ALA A 10 -0.13 -9.55 -6.17
CA ALA A 10 -0.41 -8.92 -4.90
C ALA A 10 -0.71 -9.98 -3.83
N ARG A 11 -0.02 -9.88 -2.68
CA ARG A 11 -0.22 -10.76 -1.53
C ARG A 11 -1.38 -10.26 -0.68
N ARG A 12 -2.31 -11.15 -0.34
CA ARG A 12 -3.36 -10.85 0.64
C ARG A 12 -2.76 -10.96 2.02
N ILE A 13 -2.86 -9.90 2.80
CA ILE A 13 -2.33 -9.84 4.16
C ILE A 13 -3.24 -9.01 5.05
N PHE A 14 -3.24 -9.30 6.34
CA PHE A 14 -3.93 -8.48 7.34
C PHE A 14 -3.11 -7.24 7.74
N ALA A 15 -3.79 -6.21 8.24
CA ALA A 15 -3.14 -5.00 8.74
C ALA A 15 -2.14 -5.31 9.85
N LYS A 16 -2.47 -6.25 10.74
CA LYS A 16 -1.57 -6.73 11.77
C LYS A 16 -0.27 -7.30 11.20
N GLU A 17 -0.35 -8.16 10.17
CA GLU A 17 0.86 -8.76 9.57
C GLU A 17 1.73 -7.70 8.89
N PHE A 18 1.10 -6.73 8.22
CA PHE A 18 1.80 -5.61 7.59
C PHE A 18 2.50 -4.75 8.64
N ASN A 19 1.77 -4.34 9.69
CA ASN A 19 2.27 -3.44 10.73
C ASN A 19 3.33 -4.10 11.63
N ASP A 20 3.24 -5.42 11.84
CA ASP A 20 4.23 -6.18 12.62
C ASP A 20 5.50 -6.52 11.80
N SER A 21 5.54 -6.17 10.50
CA SER A 21 6.70 -6.42 9.64
C SER A 21 7.83 -5.42 9.94
N THR A 22 8.95 -5.90 10.49
CA THR A 22 10.11 -5.07 10.86
C THR A 22 11.25 -5.10 9.82
N GLN A 23 11.22 -6.09 8.92
CA GLN A 23 12.28 -6.36 7.96
C GLN A 23 11.90 -5.79 6.58
N VAL A 24 12.75 -4.91 6.06
CA VAL A 24 12.65 -4.38 4.69
C VAL A 24 13.81 -4.90 3.86
N LEU A 25 13.49 -5.60 2.77
CA LEU A 25 14.48 -6.15 1.85
C LEU A 25 14.53 -5.29 0.59
N ARG A 26 15.72 -4.80 0.26
CA ARG A 26 16.01 -4.07 -0.98
C ARG A 26 17.33 -4.59 -1.53
N GLU A 27 17.27 -5.30 -2.65
CA GLU A 27 18.44 -5.89 -3.30
C GLU A 27 18.82 -5.05 -4.53
N GLY A 28 19.93 -4.31 -4.46
CA GLY A 28 20.46 -3.51 -5.58
C GLY A 28 20.33 -1.98 -5.38
N GLY A 29 20.32 -1.23 -6.49
CA GLY A 29 20.33 0.24 -6.48
C GLY A 29 18.97 0.89 -6.25
N ASP A 30 18.88 2.21 -6.44
CA ASP A 30 17.68 3.01 -6.09
C ASP A 30 16.39 2.54 -6.77
N LYS A 31 16.51 1.99 -7.97
CA LYS A 31 15.38 1.47 -8.74
C LYS A 31 14.95 0.07 -8.30
N SER A 32 15.65 -0.60 -7.38
CA SER A 32 15.32 -1.97 -6.99
C SER A 32 13.97 -2.06 -6.27
N PRO A 33 13.19 -3.12 -6.51
CA PRO A 33 11.95 -3.33 -5.80
C PRO A 33 12.19 -3.43 -4.29
N VAL A 34 11.26 -2.87 -3.51
CA VAL A 34 11.26 -2.95 -2.06
C VAL A 34 10.30 -4.05 -1.64
N TYR A 35 10.71 -4.86 -0.69
CA TYR A 35 9.89 -5.89 -0.10
C TYR A 35 9.82 -5.69 1.41
N ILE A 36 8.68 -6.03 1.99
CA ILE A 36 8.61 -6.37 3.41
C ILE A 36 8.70 -7.89 3.55
N LEU A 37 9.22 -8.34 4.69
CA LEU A 37 9.08 -9.71 5.14
C LEU A 37 8.12 -9.72 6.33
N THR A 38 6.97 -10.38 6.17
CA THR A 38 5.99 -10.50 7.27
C THR A 38 6.55 -11.37 8.40
N PRO A 39 5.98 -11.27 9.62
CA PRO A 39 6.39 -12.13 10.74
C PRO A 39 6.35 -13.63 10.44
N LEU A 40 5.49 -14.06 9.51
CA LEU A 40 5.35 -15.45 9.07
C LEU A 40 6.28 -15.81 7.88
N GLY A 41 7.19 -14.91 7.49
CA GLY A 41 8.18 -15.15 6.45
C GLY A 41 7.67 -14.90 5.02
N LEU A 42 6.52 -14.24 4.84
CA LEU A 42 6.01 -13.90 3.52
C LEU A 42 6.75 -12.67 2.96
N ARG A 43 7.42 -12.83 1.82
CA ARG A 43 8.01 -11.71 1.07
C ARG A 43 6.94 -11.03 0.21
N CYS A 44 6.76 -9.71 0.40
CA CYS A 44 5.71 -8.93 -0.27
C CYS A 44 6.27 -7.66 -0.92
N ASN A 45 6.20 -7.55 -2.25
CA ASN A 45 6.43 -6.29 -2.98
C ASN A 45 5.14 -5.48 -3.17
N ARG A 46 4.00 -6.17 -3.27
CA ARG A 46 2.68 -5.59 -3.49
C ARG A 46 1.67 -6.36 -2.66
N ILE A 47 0.72 -5.64 -2.09
CA ILE A 47 -0.31 -6.20 -1.21
C ILE A 47 -1.69 -5.92 -1.76
N PHE A 48 -2.63 -6.78 -1.42
CA PHE A 48 -4.06 -6.62 -1.67
C PHE A 48 -4.77 -6.70 -0.34
N VAL A 49 -5.56 -5.69 -0.02
CA VAL A 49 -6.23 -5.55 1.28
C VAL A 49 -7.72 -5.28 1.05
N ILE A 50 -8.54 -5.63 2.03
CA ILE A 50 -9.97 -5.31 2.08
C ILE A 50 -10.23 -4.72 3.45
N GLY A 51 -10.92 -3.59 3.50
CA GLY A 51 -11.23 -2.91 4.75
C GLY A 51 -12.16 -1.71 4.55
N ALA A 52 -12.59 -1.10 5.65
CA ALA A 52 -13.34 0.14 5.64
C ALA A 52 -12.39 1.34 5.50
N LEU A 53 -12.71 2.27 4.60
CA LEU A 53 -12.02 3.56 4.54
C LEU A 53 -12.48 4.40 5.73
N LEU A 54 -11.59 4.67 6.69
CA LEU A 54 -11.90 5.47 7.87
C LEU A 54 -11.68 6.97 7.65
N GLU A 55 -10.61 7.32 6.94
CA GLU A 55 -10.23 8.70 6.70
C GLU A 55 -9.63 8.82 5.29
N LYS A 56 -9.98 9.91 4.59
CA LYS A 56 -9.31 10.37 3.36
C LYS A 56 -9.02 11.86 3.52
N GLU A 57 -7.76 12.26 3.41
CA GLU A 57 -7.36 13.65 3.58
C GLU A 57 -6.30 14.03 2.55
N GLU A 58 -6.44 15.20 1.94
CA GLU A 58 -5.40 15.72 1.09
C GLU A 58 -4.20 16.18 1.96
N THR A 59 -3.00 15.66 1.67
CA THR A 59 -1.82 15.90 2.50
C THR A 59 -1.41 17.37 2.57
N ARG A 60 -1.71 18.13 1.50
CA ARG A 60 -1.58 19.58 1.40
C ARG A 60 -2.62 20.10 0.39
N PRO A 61 -3.09 21.34 0.53
CA PRO A 61 -3.96 21.96 -0.48
C PRO A 61 -3.38 21.84 -1.88
N ASP A 62 -4.21 21.43 -2.85
CA ASP A 62 -3.91 21.30 -4.28
C ASP A 62 -2.79 20.30 -4.67
N SER A 63 -2.27 19.54 -3.70
CA SER A 63 -1.22 18.55 -3.93
C SER A 63 -1.68 17.37 -4.80
N GLY A 64 -2.98 17.04 -4.75
CA GLY A 64 -3.61 15.80 -5.19
C GLY A 64 -2.89 14.55 -4.73
N ILE A 65 -2.31 14.61 -3.54
CA ILE A 65 -1.80 13.46 -2.81
C ILE A 65 -2.69 13.28 -1.59
N TRP A 66 -3.47 12.20 -1.60
CA TRP A 66 -4.41 11.87 -0.53
C TRP A 66 -3.81 10.81 0.37
N ARG A 67 -3.78 11.10 1.68
CA ARG A 67 -3.51 10.11 2.72
C ARG A 67 -4.82 9.40 3.03
N ILE A 68 -4.79 8.07 3.04
CA ILE A 68 -5.93 7.23 3.38
C ILE A 68 -5.63 6.34 4.58
N ARG A 69 -6.66 6.05 5.37
CA ARG A 69 -6.63 5.05 6.45
C ARG A 69 -7.68 4.00 6.17
N VAL A 70 -7.24 2.76 5.95
CA VAL A 70 -8.11 1.62 5.65
C VAL A 70 -8.00 0.62 6.79
N ALA A 71 -9.12 0.29 7.43
CA ALA A 71 -9.14 -0.60 8.58
C ALA A 71 -9.72 -1.97 8.24
N ASP A 72 -9.03 -3.01 8.71
CA ASP A 72 -9.57 -4.36 8.81
C ASP A 72 -9.72 -4.74 10.31
N PRO A 73 -10.32 -5.90 10.66
CA PRO A 73 -10.49 -6.29 12.07
C PRO A 73 -9.18 -6.44 12.87
N THR A 74 -8.01 -6.36 12.23
CA THR A 74 -6.70 -6.57 12.84
C THR A 74 -5.88 -5.29 12.97
N GLY A 75 -6.31 -4.18 12.38
CA GLY A 75 -5.62 -2.90 12.46
C GLY A 75 -5.92 -1.96 11.28
N VAL A 76 -5.01 -1.00 11.07
CA VAL A 76 -5.14 0.05 10.05
C VAL A 76 -3.95 0.02 9.10
N PHE A 77 -4.22 0.10 7.81
CA PHE A 77 -3.27 0.44 6.77
C PHE A 77 -3.27 1.95 6.54
N ILE A 78 -2.08 2.57 6.45
CA ILE A 78 -1.92 3.95 5.99
C ILE A 78 -1.39 3.90 4.57
N GLY A 79 -2.09 4.54 3.64
CA GLY A 79 -1.73 4.60 2.23
C GLY A 79 -1.71 6.02 1.69
N TYR A 80 -1.12 6.18 0.52
CA TYR A 80 -1.14 7.43 -0.24
C TYR A 80 -1.61 7.15 -1.66
N VAL A 81 -2.57 7.94 -2.13
CA VAL A 81 -3.08 7.90 -3.50
C VAL A 81 -2.70 9.21 -4.16
N GLY A 82 -1.97 9.13 -5.27
CA GLY A 82 -1.48 10.30 -6.00
C GLY A 82 -2.11 10.45 -7.38
N LYS A 83 -1.90 11.62 -8.00
CA LYS A 83 -2.38 11.97 -9.36
C LYS A 83 -1.97 10.98 -10.47
N PHE A 84 -0.90 10.22 -10.27
CA PHE A 84 -0.41 9.22 -11.24
C PHE A 84 -1.17 7.89 -11.21
N GLN A 85 -2.18 7.77 -10.33
CA GLN A 85 -3.06 6.61 -10.21
C GLN A 85 -4.51 7.07 -10.43
N PRO A 86 -4.88 7.49 -11.65
CA PRO A 86 -6.13 8.20 -11.90
C PRO A 86 -7.37 7.39 -11.48
N GLU A 87 -7.43 6.10 -11.82
CA GLU A 87 -8.53 5.21 -11.43
C GLU A 87 -8.70 5.12 -9.90
N ALA A 88 -7.60 5.02 -9.16
CA ALA A 88 -7.63 4.94 -7.70
C ALA A 88 -8.03 6.27 -7.08
N LEU A 89 -7.60 7.39 -7.66
CA LEU A 89 -7.94 8.73 -7.18
C LEU A 89 -9.42 9.03 -7.42
N GLU A 90 -9.94 8.74 -8.61
CA GLU A 90 -11.35 8.89 -8.95
C GLU A 90 -12.25 8.09 -8.00
N SER A 91 -11.94 6.79 -7.82
CA SER A 91 -12.67 5.95 -6.87
C SER A 91 -12.58 6.48 -5.43
N LEU A 92 -11.42 6.96 -4.99
CA LEU A 92 -11.25 7.49 -3.64
C LEU A 92 -12.11 8.75 -3.39
N LEU A 93 -12.23 9.63 -4.38
CA LEU A 93 -13.01 10.86 -4.26
C LEU A 93 -14.52 10.56 -4.10
N GLU A 94 -15.01 9.49 -4.71
CA GLU A 94 -16.43 9.07 -4.63
C GLU A 94 -16.79 8.33 -3.33
N ILE A 95 -15.83 7.69 -2.66
CA ILE A 95 -16.09 6.90 -1.45
C ILE A 95 -16.11 7.81 -0.22
N GLU A 96 -17.25 7.90 0.46
CA GLU A 96 -17.32 8.58 1.76
C GLU A 96 -17.00 7.61 2.91
N PRO A 97 -16.10 7.99 3.85
CA PRO A 97 -15.92 7.27 5.10
C PRO A 97 -17.23 7.16 5.91
N PRO A 98 -17.40 6.10 6.71
CA PRO A 98 -18.59 5.89 7.54
C PRO A 98 -18.75 6.92 8.66
#